data_AF-A0AA50X079-F1
#
_entry.id   AF-A0AA50X079-F1
#
_cell.length_a   1.000
_cell.length_b   1.000
_cell.length_c   1.000
_cell.angle_alpha   90.00
_cell.angle_beta   90.00
_cell.angle_gamma   90.00
#
_symmetry.space_group_name_H-M   'P 1'
#
loop_
_entity.id
_entity.type
_entity.pdbx_description
1 polymer ?
#
loop_
_entity_poly.entity_id
_entity_poly.type
_entity_poly.pdbx_seq_one_letter_code
_entity_poly.pdbx_strand_id
1 'polypeptide(L)' 'MFDATLKDREASLQAAPWTLMFIHWLVGMVYVYYFASFILLLREVLRPGVLWFLKNLNDPDFSPV' A
#
# COMPACT_ATOMS: atom_id res chain seq x y z
N MET A 1 27.40 -1.35 -16.63
CA MET A 1 26.19 -1.11 -15.82
C MET A 1 24.91 -1.69 -16.44
N PHE A 2 24.78 -1.77 -17.78
CA PHE A 2 23.55 -2.25 -18.42
C PHE A 2 23.55 -3.74 -18.86
N ASP A 3 24.70 -4.42 -18.80
CA ASP A 3 24.84 -5.82 -19.19
C ASP A 3 24.82 -6.75 -17.96
N ALA A 4 23.82 -6.56 -17.09
CA ALA A 4 23.62 -7.43 -15.93
C ALA A 4 22.79 -8.65 -16.36
N THR A 5 23.38 -9.84 -16.26
CA THR A 5 22.68 -11.10 -16.54
C THR A 5 21.67 -11.41 -15.43
N LEU A 6 20.66 -12.25 -15.70
CA LEU A 6 19.68 -12.67 -14.67
C LEU A 6 20.36 -13.27 -13.43
N LYS A 7 21.48 -13.98 -13.61
CA LYS A 7 22.31 -14.51 -12.50
C LYS A 7 22.96 -13.43 -11.65
N ASP A 8 23.40 -12.32 -12.23
CA ASP A 8 24.02 -11.23 -11.48
C ASP A 8 22.98 -10.46 -10.66
N ARG A 9 21.77 -10.34 -11.18
CA ARG A 9 20.63 -9.81 -10.42
C ARG A 9 20.31 -10.73 -9.26
N GLU A 10 20.18 -12.03 -9.47
CA GLU A 10 19.94 -13.02 -8.41
C GLU A 10 21.02 -12.98 -7.31
N ALA A 11 22.30 -12.94 -7.68
CA ALA A 11 23.40 -12.79 -6.73
C ALA A 11 23.34 -11.48 -5.94
N SER A 12 22.94 -10.38 -6.59
CA SER A 12 22.72 -9.09 -5.91
C SER A 12 21.53 -9.13 -4.96
N LEU A 13 20.49 -9.91 -5.28
CA LEU A 13 19.35 -10.10 -4.37
C LEU A 13 19.74 -10.91 -3.13
N GLN A 14 20.60 -11.93 -3.29
CA GLN A 14 21.15 -12.71 -2.17
C GLN A 14 22.16 -11.93 -1.34
N ALA A 15 22.89 -10.97 -1.94
CA ALA A 15 23.86 -10.14 -1.24
C ALA A 15 23.22 -9.07 -0.34
N ALA A 16 22.02 -8.59 -0.69
CA ALA A 16 21.31 -7.54 0.05
C ALA A 16 19.82 -7.86 0.31
N PRO A 17 19.49 -8.99 0.97
CA PRO A 17 18.11 -9.43 1.19
C PRO A 17 17.31 -8.43 2.04
N TRP A 18 17.97 -7.79 3.01
CA TRP A 18 17.36 -6.81 3.91
C TRP A 18 16.92 -5.53 3.19
N THR A 19 17.75 -5.02 2.28
CA THR A 19 17.44 -3.81 1.52
C THR A 19 16.24 -4.03 0.60
N LEU A 20 16.14 -5.20 -0.03
CA LEU A 20 15.00 -5.53 -0.88
C LEU A 20 13.72 -5.70 -0.09
N MET A 21 13.80 -6.38 1.06
CA MET A 21 12.66 -6.53 1.95
C MET A 21 12.18 -5.17 2.46
N PHE A 22 13.12 -4.27 2.80
CA PHE A 22 12.81 -2.90 3.18
C PHE A 22 12.16 -2.10 2.03
N ILE A 23 12.68 -2.20 0.81
CA ILE A 23 12.07 -1.53 -0.36
C ILE A 23 10.68 -2.10 -0.64
N HIS A 24 10.49 -3.41 -0.60
CA HIS A 24 9.18 -4.03 -0.80
C HIS A 24 8.18 -3.57 0.26
N TRP A 25 8.59 -3.54 1.53
CA TRP A 25 7.79 -3.01 2.63
C TRP A 25 7.45 -1.54 2.44
N LEU A 26 8.42 -0.71 2.04
CA LEU A 26 8.22 0.71 1.79
C LEU A 26 7.22 0.96 0.66
N VAL A 27 7.34 0.22 -0.46
CA VAL A 27 6.36 0.28 -1.55
C VAL A 27 4.98 -0.11 -1.05
N GLY A 28 4.89 -1.14 -0.20
CA GLY A 28 3.64 -1.53 0.47
C GLY A 28 3.04 -0.38 1.29
N MET A 29 3.85 0.33 2.08
CA MET A 29 3.38 1.47 2.88
C MET A 29 2.86 2.62 2.02
N VAL A 30 3.58 2.95 0.94
CA VAL A 30 3.14 3.97 -0.02
C VAL A 30 1.83 3.57 -0.70
N TYR A 31 1.68 2.29 -1.08
CA TYR A 31 0.45 1.77 -1.66
C TYR A 31 -0.74 1.90 -0.70
N VAL A 32 -0.59 1.49 0.57
CA VAL A 32 -1.65 1.60 1.59
C VAL A 32 -2.08 3.06 1.77
N TYR A 33 -1.13 3.99 1.80
CA TYR A 33 -1.41 5.42 1.92
C TYR A 33 -2.24 5.96 0.74
N TYR A 34 -1.84 5.65 -0.50
CA TYR A 34 -2.60 6.06 -1.68
C TYR A 34 -3.97 5.41 -1.75
N PHE A 35 -4.07 4.12 -1.39
CA PHE A 35 -5.34 3.42 -1.36
C PHE A 35 -6.31 4.06 -0.35
N ALA A 36 -5.86 4.36 0.87
CA ALA A 36 -6.67 5.04 1.87
C ALA A 36 -7.12 6.44 1.39
N SER A 37 -6.20 7.21 0.79
CA SER A 37 -6.50 8.53 0.22
C SER A 37 -7.54 8.44 -0.90
N PHE A 38 -7.41 7.44 -1.78
CA PHE A 38 -8.37 7.19 -2.85
C PHE A 38 -9.77 6.85 -2.32
N ILE A 39 -9.86 6.02 -1.29
CA ILE A 39 -11.13 5.72 -0.62
C ILE A 39 -11.78 6.99 -0.06
N LEU A 40 -11.00 7.90 0.54
CA LEU A 40 -11.53 9.17 1.04
C LEU A 40 -12.09 10.02 -0.11
N LEU A 41 -11.36 10.15 -1.22
CA LEU A 41 -11.85 10.85 -2.41
C LEU A 41 -13.12 10.21 -3.00
N LEU A 42 -13.18 8.88 -3.05
CA LEU A 42 -14.38 8.18 -3.48
C LEU A 42 -15.57 8.46 -2.56
N ARG A 43 -15.38 8.63 -1.25
CA ARG A 43 -16.46 9.01 -0.33
C ARG A 43 -17.00 10.41 -0.58
N GLU A 44 -16.17 11.33 -1.08
CA GLU A 44 -16.60 12.70 -1.42
C GLU A 44 -17.37 12.75 -2.75
N VAL A 45 -16.96 11.94 -3.74
CA VAL A 45 -17.56 11.96 -5.09
C VAL A 45 -18.79 11.06 -5.20
N LEU A 46 -18.78 9.90 -4.54
CA LEU A 46 -19.88 8.93 -4.61
C LEU A 46 -21.03 9.34 -3.67
N ARG A 47 -22.25 8.93 -4.03
CA ARG A 47 -23.43 9.14 -3.19
C ARG A 47 -23.23 8.49 -1.80
N PRO A 48 -23.64 9.16 -0.71
CA PRO A 48 -23.62 8.58 0.63
C PRO A 48 -24.31 7.20 0.64
N GLY A 49 -23.65 6.20 1.24
CA GLY A 49 -24.14 4.83 1.33
C GLY A 49 -23.58 3.85 0.30
N VAL A 50 -22.89 4.28 -0.77
CA VAL A 50 -22.29 3.35 -1.75
C VAL A 50 -21.14 2.54 -1.14
N LEU A 51 -20.34 3.17 -0.29
CA LEU A 51 -19.19 2.55 0.37
C LEU A 51 -19.52 1.97 1.75
N TRP A 52 -20.77 1.53 1.97
CA TRP A 52 -21.24 1.02 3.26
C TRP A 52 -20.48 -0.22 3.76
N PHE A 53 -19.98 -1.05 2.85
CA PHE A 53 -19.22 -2.27 3.19
C PHE A 53 -17.82 -1.95 3.71
N LEU A 54 -17.28 -0.77 3.37
CA LEU A 54 -15.97 -0.34 3.82
C LEU A 54 -16.15 0.50 5.08
N LYS A 55 -15.67 -0.02 6.21
CA LYS A 55 -15.84 0.63 7.51
C LYS A 55 -15.12 1.98 7.51
N ASN A 56 -15.83 3.04 7.88
CA ASN A 56 -15.25 4.37 7.97
C ASN A 56 -14.40 4.43 9.25
N LEU A 57 -13.09 4.56 9.09
CA LEU A 57 -12.15 4.66 10.22
C LEU A 57 -12.27 6.00 10.96
N ASN A 58 -12.81 7.03 10.31
CA ASN A 58 -13.00 8.37 10.87
C ASN A 58 -14.42 8.61 11.40
N ASP A 59 -15.24 7.57 11.58
CA ASP A 59 -16.62 7.72 12.05
C ASP A 59 -16.64 7.96 13.57
N PRO A 60 -17.02 9.18 14.04
CA PRO A 60 -17.07 9.49 15.46
C PRO A 60 -18.23 8.77 16.19
N ASP A 61 -19.20 8.22 15.46
CA ASP A 61 -20.30 7.42 16.01
C ASP A 61 -19.93 5.94 16.19
N PHE A 62 -18.64 5.60 16.05
CA PHE A 62 -18.15 4.28 16.42
C PHE A 62 -18.25 4.08 17.94
N SER A 63 -19.43 3.64 18.37
CA SER A 63 -19.67 3.10 19.69
C SER A 63 -19.09 1.68 19.74
N PRO A 64 -18.03 1.42 20.53
CA PRO A 64 -17.64 0.06 20.82
C PRO A 64 -18.72 -0.55 21.72
N VAL A 65 -19.46 -1.53 21.21
CA VAL A 65 -20.16 -2.51 22.05
C VAL A 65 -19.19 -3.60 22.48
#